data_AF-A0A495THZ4-F1
#
_entry.id   AF-A0A495THZ4-F1
#
_cell.length_a   1.000
_cell.length_b   1.000
_cell.length_c   1.000
_cell.angle_alpha   90.00
_cell.angle_beta   90.00
_cell.angle_gamma   90.00
#
_symmetry.space_group_name_H-M   'P 1'
#
loop_
_entity.id
_entity.type
_entity.pdbx_description
1 polymer ?
#
loop_
_entity_poly.entity_id
_entity_poly.type
_entity_poly.pdbx_seq_one_letter_code
_entity_poly.pdbx_strand_id
1 'polypeptide(L)'
;MPGTAMGGRTVTAGTAGTAGTARPASTVEEVVGRLREIGAGLPPADGVAVFNRLYLDVTEAVRDGLGAGYFTDPPTMAELDVVFAGRYLRAVAADTAGQEPPACWQPLFALRTHPGVHPLQFALAGMNAHIQHDLPLAVIDTCRRRGCAPADMEEDYHRINEVLAAVETAVREQLMPGLDLLECAEPLTHLLSAWSVEAAREGAWSAVRALWELRHLPGAAQAFATALDCSVGLLGRALLVPLGTSGPRHPSGHRPGRRSDHPTDHWSGDPTGLAPGGPGTAPAGRLPEARNRPAGGSAGADARAAEAGAASAAPAHAGAADTGTADASAADAGDQAQLECSGLPSA
;
A
#
# COMPACT_ATOMS: atom_id res chain seq x y z
N MET A 1 2.43 -66.89 28.10
CA MET A 1 1.62 -66.15 27.11
C MET A 1 1.92 -64.67 27.26
N PRO A 2 2.00 -63.91 26.15
CA PRO A 2 2.98 -62.81 26.05
C PRO A 2 2.48 -61.46 26.58
N GLY A 3 3.44 -60.62 27.00
CA GLY A 3 3.21 -59.22 27.32
C GLY A 3 3.22 -58.33 26.08
N THR A 4 2.42 -57.26 26.11
CA THR A 4 2.25 -56.32 25.01
C THR A 4 3.47 -55.40 24.88
N ALA A 5 4.17 -55.48 23.73
CA ALA A 5 5.28 -54.59 23.44
C ALA A 5 4.79 -53.19 23.04
N MET A 6 5.35 -52.16 23.68
CA MET A 6 5.23 -50.75 23.30
C MET A 6 5.82 -50.53 21.90
N GLY A 7 5.00 -50.11 20.94
CA GLY A 7 5.44 -49.74 19.60
C GLY A 7 6.19 -48.42 19.59
N GLY A 8 7.53 -48.47 19.59
CA GLY A 8 8.37 -47.29 19.42
C GLY A 8 8.22 -46.71 18.01
N ARG A 9 7.63 -45.52 17.89
CA ARG A 9 7.64 -44.75 16.63
C ARG A 9 8.98 -44.04 16.48
N THR A 10 9.83 -44.58 15.61
CA THR A 10 11.06 -43.92 15.16
C THR A 10 10.72 -42.57 14.53
N VAL A 11 11.15 -41.48 15.15
CA VAL A 11 11.11 -40.15 14.52
C VAL A 11 12.26 -40.10 13.52
N THR A 12 11.94 -40.23 12.23
CA THR A 12 12.90 -39.97 11.16
C THR A 12 13.26 -38.49 11.19
N ALA A 13 14.53 -38.18 11.47
CA ALA A 13 15.04 -36.83 11.43
C ALA A 13 14.96 -36.29 9.98
N GLY A 14 13.94 -35.47 9.71
CA GLY A 14 13.90 -34.67 8.50
C GLY A 14 15.03 -33.66 8.55
N THR A 15 15.85 -33.63 7.50
CA THR A 15 16.94 -32.67 7.33
C THR A 15 16.44 -31.25 7.54
N ALA A 16 16.95 -30.58 8.58
CA ALA A 16 16.75 -29.16 8.77
C ALA A 16 17.40 -28.43 7.58
N GLY A 17 16.55 -27.94 6.66
CA GLY A 17 16.99 -27.01 5.64
C GLY A 17 17.60 -25.80 6.33
N THR A 18 18.83 -25.45 5.97
CA THR A 18 19.51 -24.29 6.51
C THR A 18 18.69 -23.05 6.22
N ALA A 19 18.06 -22.48 7.26
CA ALA A 19 17.47 -21.15 7.24
C ALA A 19 18.61 -20.13 7.08
N GLY A 20 19.10 -20.01 5.85
CA GLY A 20 20.08 -19.00 5.48
C GLY A 20 19.45 -17.64 5.67
N THR A 21 19.96 -16.87 6.63
CA THR A 21 19.66 -15.45 6.77
C THR A 21 20.11 -14.75 5.50
N ALA A 22 19.19 -14.62 4.54
CA ALA A 22 19.45 -14.02 3.23
C ALA A 22 20.03 -12.62 3.45
N ARG A 23 21.26 -12.39 2.98
CA ARG A 23 21.88 -11.06 3.06
C ARG A 23 20.92 -10.04 2.46
N PRO A 24 20.64 -8.91 3.16
CA PRO A 24 19.84 -7.83 2.60
C PRO A 24 20.38 -7.40 1.24
N ALA A 25 19.48 -7.16 0.29
CA ALA A 25 19.86 -6.54 -0.97
C ALA A 25 20.42 -5.13 -0.71
N SER A 26 21.43 -4.76 -1.48
CA SER A 26 22.17 -3.50 -1.39
C SER A 26 22.21 -2.71 -2.71
N THR A 27 21.74 -3.29 -3.81
CA THR A 27 21.54 -2.60 -5.10
C THR A 27 20.22 -3.03 -5.74
N VAL A 28 19.75 -2.26 -6.73
CA VAL A 28 18.53 -2.57 -7.49
C VAL A 28 18.68 -3.89 -8.26
N GLU A 29 19.86 -4.22 -8.77
CA GLU A 29 20.14 -5.52 -9.42
C GLU A 29 20.01 -6.69 -8.43
N GLU A 30 20.45 -6.51 -7.18
CA GLU A 30 20.27 -7.52 -6.14
C GLU A 30 18.78 -7.67 -5.77
N VAL A 31 18.01 -6.58 -5.74
CA VAL A 31 16.55 -6.63 -5.56
C VAL A 31 15.89 -7.42 -6.70
N VAL A 32 16.18 -7.07 -7.96
CA VAL A 32 15.68 -7.79 -9.14
C VAL A 32 16.04 -9.28 -9.06
N GLY A 33 17.26 -9.61 -8.62
CA GLY A 33 17.68 -10.99 -8.35
C GLY A 33 16.77 -11.69 -7.33
N ARG A 34 16.50 -11.06 -6.17
CA ARG A 34 15.60 -11.62 -5.14
C ARG A 34 14.17 -11.78 -5.60
N LEU A 35 13.63 -10.81 -6.33
CA LEU A 35 12.27 -10.89 -6.86
C LEU A 35 12.16 -12.03 -7.90
N ARG A 36 13.19 -12.24 -8.74
CA ARG A 36 13.24 -13.41 -9.64
C ARG A 36 13.38 -14.74 -8.89
N GLU A 37 14.18 -14.79 -7.82
CA GLU A 37 14.28 -15.97 -6.93
C GLU A 37 12.92 -16.34 -6.31
N ILE A 38 12.20 -15.37 -5.74
CA ILE A 38 10.85 -15.56 -5.17
C ILE A 38 9.86 -16.03 -6.24
N GLY A 39 9.87 -15.39 -7.42
CA GLY A 39 8.99 -15.74 -8.54
C GLY A 39 9.21 -17.16 -9.06
N ALA A 40 10.46 -17.62 -9.10
CA ALA A 40 10.81 -18.99 -9.51
C ALA A 40 10.52 -20.05 -8.43
N GLY A 41 10.52 -19.67 -7.15
CA GLY A 41 10.28 -20.56 -6.01
C GLY A 41 8.81 -20.86 -5.70
N LEU A 42 7.86 -20.19 -6.36
CA LEU A 42 6.43 -20.24 -6.01
C LEU A 42 5.54 -20.65 -7.19
N PRO A 43 4.40 -21.34 -6.96
CA PRO A 43 3.42 -21.62 -8.01
C PRO A 43 2.90 -20.32 -8.66
N PRO A 44 2.69 -20.26 -9.99
CA PRO A 44 2.26 -19.02 -10.65
C PRO A 44 0.94 -18.41 -10.14
N ALA A 45 0.05 -19.24 -9.59
CA ALA A 45 -1.24 -18.85 -9.01
C ALA A 45 -1.16 -18.47 -7.52
N ASP A 46 -0.01 -18.62 -6.86
CA ASP A 46 0.18 -18.18 -5.48
C ASP A 46 0.11 -16.64 -5.40
N GLY A 47 -0.64 -16.10 -4.45
CA GLY A 47 -0.88 -14.66 -4.32
C GLY A 47 0.38 -13.82 -4.12
N VAL A 48 1.41 -14.36 -3.45
CA VAL A 48 2.71 -13.71 -3.35
C VAL A 48 3.41 -13.72 -4.70
N ALA A 49 3.35 -14.83 -5.45
CA ALA A 49 3.91 -14.91 -6.80
C ALA A 49 3.21 -13.94 -7.77
N VAL A 50 1.90 -13.76 -7.64
CA VAL A 50 1.12 -12.80 -8.46
C VAL A 50 1.59 -11.37 -8.21
N PHE A 51 1.64 -10.92 -6.94
CA PHE A 51 2.13 -9.57 -6.62
C PHE A 51 3.63 -9.40 -6.96
N ASN A 52 4.45 -10.42 -6.69
CA ASN A 52 5.89 -10.38 -6.95
C ASN A 52 6.22 -10.15 -8.43
N ARG A 53 5.44 -10.69 -9.37
CA ARG A 53 5.64 -10.44 -10.82
C ARG A 53 5.38 -8.97 -11.16
N LEU A 54 4.25 -8.43 -10.72
CA LEU A 54 3.90 -7.02 -10.89
C LEU A 54 5.00 -6.12 -10.29
N TYR A 55 5.48 -6.45 -9.09
CA TYR A 55 6.53 -5.65 -8.45
C TYR A 55 7.89 -5.78 -9.15
N LEU A 56 8.25 -6.98 -9.65
CA LEU A 56 9.43 -7.18 -10.49
C LEU A 56 9.37 -6.27 -11.73
N ASP A 57 8.26 -6.27 -12.46
CA ASP A 57 8.10 -5.44 -13.67
C ASP A 57 8.31 -3.94 -13.37
N VAL A 58 7.80 -3.45 -12.22
CA VAL A 58 8.02 -2.08 -11.74
C VAL A 58 9.50 -1.82 -11.41
N THR A 59 10.14 -2.67 -10.62
CA THR A 59 11.54 -2.48 -10.23
C THR A 59 12.50 -2.60 -11.43
N GLU A 60 12.20 -3.46 -12.41
CA GLU A 60 12.97 -3.51 -13.66
C GLU A 60 12.83 -2.21 -14.47
N ALA A 61 11.63 -1.61 -14.53
CA ALA A 61 11.46 -0.29 -15.15
C ALA A 61 12.18 0.84 -14.38
N VAL A 62 12.21 0.80 -13.04
CA VAL A 62 12.98 1.74 -12.22
C VAL A 62 14.49 1.58 -12.46
N ARG A 63 15.02 0.35 -12.49
CA ARG A 63 16.42 0.04 -12.83
C ARG A 63 16.80 0.65 -14.18
N ASP A 64 15.97 0.46 -15.19
CA ASP A 64 16.26 0.92 -16.55
C ASP A 64 16.15 2.45 -16.64
N GLY A 65 15.22 3.07 -15.91
CA GLY A 65 15.12 4.53 -15.75
C GLY A 65 16.32 5.16 -15.04
N LEU A 66 16.88 4.50 -14.02
CA LEU A 66 18.12 4.90 -13.35
C LEU A 66 19.30 4.88 -14.34
N GLY A 67 19.42 3.80 -15.13
CA GLY A 67 20.45 3.68 -16.17
C GLY A 67 20.31 4.69 -17.32
N ALA A 68 19.08 5.13 -17.61
CA ALA A 68 18.78 6.12 -18.64
C ALA A 68 18.88 7.58 -18.17
N GLY A 69 19.08 7.84 -16.87
CA GLY A 69 19.12 9.20 -16.31
C GLY A 69 17.74 9.89 -16.26
N TYR A 70 16.66 9.13 -16.07
CA TYR A 70 15.29 9.66 -15.98
C TYR A 70 15.00 10.40 -14.66
N PHE A 71 15.74 10.10 -13.60
CA PHE A 71 15.58 10.69 -12.27
C PHE A 71 16.50 11.89 -12.05
N THR A 72 16.03 12.89 -11.29
CA THR A 72 16.81 14.08 -10.90
C THR A 72 17.93 13.71 -9.91
N ASP A 73 17.67 12.82 -8.95
CA ASP A 73 18.68 12.23 -8.04
C ASP A 73 18.68 10.68 -8.13
N PRO A 74 19.33 10.09 -9.15
CA PRO A 74 19.41 8.64 -9.29
C PRO A 74 20.00 7.91 -8.07
N PRO A 75 21.07 8.41 -7.41
CA PRO A 75 21.56 7.81 -6.16
C PRO A 75 20.53 7.73 -5.03
N THR A 76 19.70 8.75 -4.82
CA THR A 76 18.65 8.72 -3.79
C THR A 76 17.47 7.85 -4.21
N MET A 77 17.13 7.80 -5.49
CA MET A 77 16.09 6.91 -6.01
C MET A 77 16.49 5.43 -5.97
N ALA A 78 17.76 5.11 -6.20
CA ALA A 78 18.30 3.75 -6.01
C ALA A 78 18.30 3.31 -4.53
N GLU A 79 18.62 4.21 -3.59
CA GLU A 79 18.49 3.94 -2.16
C GLU A 79 17.01 3.71 -1.78
N LEU A 80 16.09 4.52 -2.31
CA LEU A 80 14.66 4.34 -2.07
C LEU A 80 14.16 2.98 -2.54
N ASP A 81 14.49 2.56 -3.76
CA ASP A 81 14.10 1.24 -4.30
C ASP A 81 14.59 0.09 -3.40
N VAL A 82 15.87 0.11 -3.00
CA VAL A 82 16.46 -0.91 -2.12
C VAL A 82 15.82 -0.92 -0.72
N VAL A 83 15.56 0.26 -0.14
CA VAL A 83 14.92 0.43 1.18
C VAL A 83 13.44 0.03 1.16
N PHE A 84 12.77 0.23 0.03
CA PHE A 84 11.38 -0.12 -0.21
C PHE A 84 11.23 -1.63 -0.44
N ALA A 85 12.00 -2.20 -1.36
CA ALA A 85 12.09 -3.64 -1.60
C ALA A 85 12.43 -4.42 -0.33
N GLY A 86 13.37 -3.91 0.46
CA GLY A 86 13.78 -4.50 1.73
C GLY A 86 12.65 -4.67 2.75
N ARG A 87 11.52 -3.94 2.62
CA ARG A 87 10.33 -4.15 3.46
C ARG A 87 9.53 -5.37 3.01
N TYR A 88 9.18 -5.42 1.72
CA TYR A 88 8.49 -6.56 1.12
C TYR A 88 9.29 -7.86 1.30
N LEU A 89 10.60 -7.85 0.99
CA LEU A 89 11.48 -9.01 1.15
C LEU A 89 11.55 -9.50 2.62
N ARG A 90 11.53 -8.60 3.61
CA ARG A 90 11.42 -8.98 5.03
C ARG A 90 10.06 -9.56 5.39
N ALA A 91 8.96 -9.04 4.83
CA ALA A 91 7.63 -9.58 5.04
C ALA A 91 7.49 -11.02 4.48
N VAL A 92 8.00 -11.27 3.28
CA VAL A 92 8.05 -12.61 2.67
C VAL A 92 8.94 -13.56 3.47
N ALA A 93 10.10 -13.09 3.96
CA ALA A 93 10.98 -13.89 4.80
C ALA A 93 10.35 -14.24 6.16
N ALA A 94 9.59 -13.32 6.76
CA ALA A 94 8.86 -13.57 8.01
C ALA A 94 7.79 -14.65 7.83
N ASP A 95 6.93 -14.53 6.81
CA ASP A 95 5.92 -15.54 6.43
C ASP A 95 6.57 -16.92 6.20
N THR A 96 7.63 -16.97 5.39
CA THR A 96 8.39 -18.20 5.09
C THR A 96 9.00 -18.84 6.34
N ALA A 97 9.39 -18.04 7.34
CA ALA A 97 9.93 -18.49 8.62
C ALA A 97 8.85 -18.74 9.69
N GLY A 98 7.56 -18.66 9.36
CA GLY A 98 6.45 -18.79 10.30
C GLY A 98 6.44 -17.74 11.41
N GLN A 99 7.06 -16.58 11.17
CA GLN A 99 7.03 -15.41 12.03
C GLN A 99 5.87 -14.50 11.63
N GLU A 100 5.43 -13.63 12.54
CA GLU A 100 4.36 -12.68 12.24
C GLU A 100 4.88 -11.53 11.35
N PRO A 101 4.37 -11.37 10.11
CA PRO A 101 4.69 -10.22 9.27
C PRO A 101 3.83 -9.00 9.66
N PRO A 102 4.15 -7.78 9.16
CA PRO A 102 3.35 -6.58 9.40
C PRO A 102 1.87 -6.79 9.07
N ALA A 103 0.97 -6.16 9.83
CA ALA A 103 -0.47 -6.39 9.76
C ALA A 103 -1.08 -6.08 8.39
N CYS A 104 -0.45 -5.19 7.61
CA CYS A 104 -0.79 -4.90 6.22
C CYS A 104 -0.58 -6.08 5.27
N TRP A 105 0.42 -6.92 5.52
CA TRP A 105 0.80 -8.06 4.68
C TRP A 105 0.14 -9.38 5.09
N GLN A 106 -0.20 -9.55 6.37
CA GLN A 106 -0.86 -10.76 6.90
C GLN A 106 -2.05 -11.28 6.06
N PRO A 107 -2.98 -10.44 5.53
CA PRO A 107 -4.13 -10.92 4.78
C PRO A 107 -3.74 -11.65 3.48
N LEU A 108 -2.74 -11.12 2.76
CA LEU A 108 -2.25 -11.70 1.52
C LEU A 108 -1.59 -13.04 1.78
N PHE A 109 -0.70 -13.10 2.78
CA PHE A 109 -0.03 -14.35 3.14
C PHE A 109 -1.01 -15.42 3.64
N ALA A 110 -1.99 -15.07 4.47
CA ALA A 110 -2.99 -16.00 4.99
C ALA A 110 -3.90 -16.60 3.89
N LEU A 111 -4.13 -15.86 2.79
CA LEU A 111 -5.03 -16.27 1.71
C LEU A 111 -4.31 -16.63 0.40
N ARG A 112 -2.97 -16.64 0.37
CA ARG A 112 -2.14 -16.77 -0.85
C ARG A 112 -2.42 -17.99 -1.75
N THR A 113 -3.04 -19.05 -1.23
CA THR A 113 -3.43 -20.25 -1.99
C THR A 113 -4.94 -20.48 -2.03
N HIS A 114 -5.76 -19.51 -1.60
CA HIS A 114 -7.20 -19.69 -1.46
C HIS A 114 -7.91 -19.72 -2.83
N PRO A 115 -8.59 -20.83 -3.21
CA PRO A 115 -9.10 -21.03 -4.58
C PRO A 115 -10.26 -20.09 -4.96
N GLY A 116 -10.90 -19.45 -3.98
CA GLY A 116 -11.96 -18.46 -4.20
C GLY A 116 -11.50 -17.00 -4.30
N VAL A 117 -10.19 -16.73 -4.27
CA VAL A 117 -9.61 -15.38 -4.41
C VAL A 117 -8.96 -15.24 -5.78
N HIS A 118 -9.32 -14.20 -6.53
CA HIS A 118 -8.83 -13.98 -7.89
C HIS A 118 -7.38 -13.44 -7.89
N PRO A 119 -6.53 -13.76 -8.89
CA PRO A 119 -5.20 -13.17 -9.04
C PRO A 119 -5.17 -11.64 -8.93
N LEU A 120 -6.17 -10.97 -9.52
CA LEU A 120 -6.35 -9.52 -9.41
C LEU A 120 -6.49 -9.04 -7.95
N GLN A 121 -7.20 -9.78 -7.09
CA GLN A 121 -7.33 -9.42 -5.68
C GLN A 121 -5.98 -9.53 -4.95
N PHE A 122 -5.16 -10.53 -5.27
CA PHE A 122 -3.80 -10.64 -4.73
C PHE A 122 -2.88 -9.50 -5.18
N ALA A 123 -2.93 -9.12 -6.46
CA ALA A 123 -2.19 -7.97 -6.98
C ALA A 123 -2.58 -6.68 -6.23
N LEU A 124 -3.88 -6.38 -6.13
CA LEU A 124 -4.39 -5.19 -5.45
C LEU A 124 -4.09 -5.19 -3.94
N ALA A 125 -4.17 -6.35 -3.27
CA ALA A 125 -3.83 -6.46 -1.85
C ALA A 125 -2.34 -6.24 -1.58
N GLY A 126 -1.46 -6.75 -2.45
CA GLY A 126 -0.03 -6.51 -2.37
C GLY A 126 0.34 -5.06 -2.67
N MET A 127 -0.26 -4.45 -3.71
CA MET A 127 -0.10 -3.02 -3.99
C MET A 127 -0.61 -2.15 -2.84
N ASN A 128 -1.73 -2.51 -2.21
CA ASN A 128 -2.24 -1.84 -1.02
C ASN A 128 -1.23 -1.88 0.14
N ALA A 129 -0.70 -3.06 0.49
CA ALA A 129 0.29 -3.17 1.56
C ALA A 129 1.58 -2.41 1.24
N HIS A 130 2.11 -2.59 0.03
CA HIS A 130 3.38 -2.00 -0.37
C HIS A 130 3.28 -0.47 -0.53
N ILE A 131 2.30 0.04 -1.28
CA ILE A 131 2.17 1.48 -1.52
C ILE A 131 1.72 2.23 -0.27
N GLN A 132 0.73 1.74 0.48
CA GLN A 132 0.14 2.53 1.58
C GLN A 132 0.87 2.39 2.92
N HIS A 133 1.63 1.32 3.15
CA HIS A 133 2.40 1.11 4.39
C HIS A 133 3.91 1.12 4.18
N ASP A 134 4.43 0.33 3.23
CA ASP A 134 5.88 0.20 3.10
C ASP A 134 6.53 1.46 2.52
N LEU A 135 5.91 2.09 1.52
CA LEU A 135 6.47 3.26 0.82
C LEU A 135 6.65 4.49 1.72
N PRO A 136 5.67 4.91 2.56
CA PRO A 136 5.87 6.04 3.46
C PRO A 136 7.04 5.84 4.42
N LEU A 137 7.14 4.64 4.98
CA LEU A 137 8.23 4.27 5.89
C LEU A 137 9.57 4.19 5.14
N ALA A 138 9.58 3.76 3.87
CA ALA A 138 10.77 3.70 3.04
C ALA A 138 11.31 5.08 2.67
N VAL A 139 10.45 6.04 2.33
CA VAL A 139 10.86 7.43 2.09
C VAL A 139 11.51 8.02 3.35
N ILE A 140 10.88 7.88 4.53
CA ILE A 140 11.42 8.41 5.79
C ILE A 140 12.78 7.78 6.15
N ASP A 141 12.93 6.46 5.97
CA ASP A 141 14.23 5.79 6.14
C ASP A 141 15.28 6.30 5.15
N THR A 142 14.90 6.54 3.90
CA THR A 142 15.79 7.03 2.83
C THR A 142 16.26 8.45 3.14
N CYS A 143 15.33 9.36 3.48
CA CYS A 143 15.64 10.71 3.95
C CYS A 143 16.67 10.70 5.09
N ARG A 144 16.48 9.83 6.10
CA ARG A 144 17.42 9.68 7.22
C ARG A 144 18.81 9.17 6.79
N ARG A 145 18.88 8.26 5.82
CA ARG A 145 20.15 7.70 5.31
C ARG A 145 20.92 8.65 4.40
N ARG A 146 20.19 9.43 3.59
CA ARG A 146 20.73 10.37 2.60
C ARG A 146 20.99 11.77 3.17
N GLY A 147 20.38 12.10 4.31
CA GLY A 147 20.49 13.41 4.94
C GLY A 147 19.61 14.49 4.30
N CYS A 148 18.59 14.10 3.53
CA CYS A 148 17.65 15.00 2.84
C CYS A 148 16.28 15.04 3.53
N ALA A 149 15.41 15.94 3.06
CA ALA A 149 14.00 16.02 3.43
C ALA A 149 13.11 15.40 2.33
N PRO A 150 11.86 14.99 2.64
CA PRO A 150 10.93 14.49 1.62
C PRO A 150 10.68 15.46 0.46
N ALA A 151 10.72 16.77 0.71
CA ALA A 151 10.57 17.79 -0.34
C ALA A 151 11.66 17.68 -1.43
N ASP A 152 12.87 17.23 -1.08
CA ASP A 152 13.97 17.02 -2.03
C ASP A 152 13.73 15.79 -2.94
N MET A 153 12.82 14.90 -2.54
CA MET A 153 12.45 13.67 -3.26
C MET A 153 11.09 13.76 -3.97
N GLU A 154 10.33 14.85 -3.77
CA GLU A 154 8.94 14.98 -4.21
C GLU A 154 8.79 14.88 -5.74
N GLU A 155 9.70 15.51 -6.50
CA GLU A 155 9.68 15.46 -7.97
C GLU A 155 9.84 14.03 -8.51
N ASP A 156 10.91 13.32 -8.12
CA ASP A 156 11.15 11.96 -8.58
C ASP A 156 10.13 10.95 -8.02
N TYR A 157 9.57 11.22 -6.83
CA TYR A 157 8.44 10.46 -6.29
C TYR A 157 7.21 10.56 -7.21
N HIS A 158 6.88 11.74 -7.72
CA HIS A 158 5.77 11.91 -8.65
C HIS A 158 6.09 11.42 -10.06
N ARG A 159 7.34 11.52 -10.56
CA ARG A 159 7.73 10.94 -11.87
C ARG A 159 7.48 9.42 -11.95
N ILE A 160 7.69 8.69 -10.85
CA ILE A 160 7.35 7.25 -10.79
C ILE A 160 5.86 6.97 -11.13
N ASN A 161 4.94 7.93 -10.99
CA ASN A 161 3.54 7.74 -11.37
C ASN A 161 3.39 7.41 -12.87
N GLU A 162 4.23 7.96 -13.75
CA GLU A 162 4.20 7.68 -15.19
C GLU A 162 4.60 6.22 -15.49
N VAL A 163 5.65 5.74 -14.82
CA VAL A 163 6.12 4.34 -14.89
C VAL A 163 5.03 3.40 -14.37
N LEU A 164 4.37 3.75 -13.27
CA LEU A 164 3.32 2.92 -12.67
C LEU A 164 2.01 2.92 -13.46
N ALA A 165 1.66 3.99 -14.19
CA ALA A 165 0.47 4.03 -15.03
C ALA A 165 0.56 3.04 -16.22
N ALA A 166 1.76 2.86 -16.79
CA ALA A 166 2.01 1.82 -17.79
C ALA A 166 1.82 0.42 -17.19
N VAL A 167 2.27 0.19 -15.94
CA VAL A 167 2.07 -1.09 -15.25
C VAL A 167 0.60 -1.31 -14.86
N GLU A 168 -0.15 -0.29 -14.42
CA GLU A 168 -1.58 -0.44 -14.15
C GLU A 168 -2.34 -0.92 -15.40
N THR A 169 -1.99 -0.37 -16.56
CA THR A 169 -2.55 -0.78 -17.86
C THR A 169 -2.21 -2.25 -18.15
N ALA A 170 -0.95 -2.65 -17.99
CA ALA A 170 -0.53 -4.04 -18.17
C ALA A 170 -1.20 -5.01 -17.19
N VAL A 171 -1.39 -4.62 -15.92
CA VAL A 171 -2.07 -5.42 -14.90
C VAL A 171 -3.56 -5.59 -15.24
N ARG A 172 -4.20 -4.53 -15.74
CA ARG A 172 -5.58 -4.56 -16.25
C ARG A 172 -5.70 -5.52 -17.43
N GLU A 173 -4.80 -5.43 -18.41
CA GLU A 173 -4.80 -6.29 -19.60
C GLU A 173 -4.47 -7.77 -19.30
N GLN A 174 -3.50 -8.04 -18.42
CA GLN A 174 -3.05 -9.39 -18.09
C GLN A 174 -3.97 -10.13 -17.12
N LEU A 175 -4.64 -9.42 -16.20
CA LEU A 175 -5.48 -10.05 -15.15
C LEU A 175 -6.99 -9.97 -15.42
N MET A 176 -7.44 -9.31 -16.49
CA MET A 176 -8.84 -9.30 -16.96
C MET A 176 -9.21 -10.12 -18.22
N PRO A 177 -8.36 -10.97 -18.86
CA PRO A 177 -8.81 -11.74 -20.03
C PRO A 177 -10.02 -12.64 -19.69
N GLY A 178 -11.17 -12.34 -20.30
CA GLY A 178 -12.36 -13.20 -20.25
C GLY A 178 -13.32 -12.99 -19.07
N LEU A 179 -13.31 -11.84 -18.39
CA LEU A 179 -14.30 -11.55 -17.34
C LEU A 179 -15.76 -11.70 -17.82
N ASP A 180 -16.07 -11.43 -19.10
CA ASP A 180 -17.41 -11.64 -19.69
C ASP A 180 -17.96 -13.09 -19.58
N LEU A 181 -17.13 -14.05 -19.15
CA LEU A 181 -17.49 -15.45 -18.94
C LEU A 181 -17.54 -15.88 -17.46
N LEU A 182 -17.26 -14.99 -16.50
CA LEU A 182 -17.20 -15.31 -15.06
C LEU A 182 -18.32 -14.61 -14.27
N GLU A 183 -18.96 -15.33 -13.32
CA GLU A 183 -19.94 -14.75 -12.40
C GLU A 183 -19.35 -13.64 -11.48
N CYS A 184 -18.02 -13.55 -11.35
CA CYS A 184 -17.33 -12.52 -10.56
C CYS A 184 -16.90 -11.26 -11.34
N ALA A 185 -17.30 -11.13 -12.62
CA ALA A 185 -16.93 -10.02 -13.50
C ALA A 185 -17.26 -8.63 -12.94
N GLU A 186 -18.51 -8.46 -12.50
CA GLU A 186 -19.04 -7.20 -11.99
C GLU A 186 -18.35 -6.78 -10.67
N PRO A 187 -18.24 -7.65 -9.64
CA PRO A 187 -17.43 -7.34 -8.44
C PRO A 187 -15.97 -6.95 -8.74
N LEU A 188 -15.28 -7.66 -9.64
CA LEU A 188 -13.88 -7.35 -9.99
C LEU A 188 -13.75 -6.05 -10.78
N THR A 189 -14.70 -5.74 -11.66
CA THR A 189 -14.73 -4.49 -12.42
C THR A 189 -15.00 -3.30 -11.49
N HIS A 190 -15.88 -3.45 -10.50
CA HIS A 190 -16.10 -2.44 -9.46
C HIS A 190 -14.87 -2.25 -8.56
N LEU A 191 -14.20 -3.34 -8.16
CA LEU A 191 -12.96 -3.30 -7.38
C LEU A 191 -11.86 -2.49 -8.10
N LEU A 192 -11.65 -2.75 -9.40
CA LEU A 192 -10.73 -2.01 -10.28
C LEU A 192 -11.12 -0.55 -10.51
N SER A 193 -12.42 -0.25 -10.51
CA SER A 193 -12.90 1.12 -10.70
C SER A 193 -12.82 1.95 -9.41
N ALA A 194 -12.85 1.29 -8.25
CA ALA A 194 -12.74 1.91 -6.93
C ALA A 194 -11.29 2.03 -6.41
N TRP A 195 -10.34 1.34 -7.02
CA TRP A 195 -8.94 1.33 -6.63
C TRP A 195 -8.07 2.05 -7.66
N SER A 196 -7.22 2.97 -7.19
CA SER A 196 -6.37 3.82 -8.04
C SER A 196 -4.96 3.87 -7.46
N VAL A 197 -3.95 3.63 -8.30
CA VAL A 197 -2.53 3.75 -7.93
C VAL A 197 -2.20 5.18 -7.52
N GLU A 198 -2.70 6.16 -8.26
CA GLU A 198 -2.52 7.60 -8.00
C GLU A 198 -3.07 7.97 -6.62
N ALA A 199 -4.34 7.65 -6.34
CA ALA A 199 -4.94 7.93 -5.04
C ALA A 199 -4.23 7.21 -3.88
N ALA A 200 -3.73 6.00 -4.11
CA ALA A 200 -2.90 5.30 -3.14
C ALA A 200 -1.55 6.00 -2.89
N ARG A 201 -0.91 6.55 -3.93
CA ARG A 201 0.37 7.26 -3.80
C ARG A 201 0.23 8.65 -3.18
N GLU A 202 -0.89 9.35 -3.39
CA GLU A 202 -1.21 10.59 -2.68
C GLU A 202 -1.52 10.34 -1.19
N GLY A 203 -2.19 9.22 -0.88
CA GLY A 203 -2.37 8.75 0.49
C GLY A 203 -1.03 8.44 1.17
N ALA A 204 -0.16 7.70 0.49
CA ALA A 204 1.19 7.40 0.95
C ALA A 204 2.03 8.68 1.14
N TRP A 205 1.95 9.65 0.23
CA TRP A 205 2.66 10.93 0.36
C TRP A 205 2.15 11.78 1.54
N SER A 206 0.85 11.75 1.79
CA SER A 206 0.24 12.35 2.99
C SER A 206 0.77 11.68 4.27
N ALA A 207 0.96 10.36 4.27
CA ALA A 207 1.58 9.62 5.37
C ALA A 207 3.08 9.95 5.53
N VAL A 208 3.84 10.17 4.45
CA VAL A 208 5.22 10.67 4.49
C VAL A 208 5.27 12.02 5.20
N ARG A 209 4.44 12.98 4.79
CA ARG A 209 4.38 14.31 5.40
C ARG A 209 4.04 14.24 6.90
N ALA A 210 3.07 13.41 7.29
CA ALA A 210 2.72 13.19 8.70
C ALA A 210 3.86 12.55 9.51
N LEU A 211 4.48 11.48 9.01
CA LEU A 211 5.62 10.81 9.65
C LEU A 211 6.83 11.75 9.77
N TRP A 212 7.05 12.61 8.78
CA TRP A 212 8.12 13.60 8.81
C TRP A 212 7.90 14.61 9.92
N GLU A 213 6.71 15.21 10.05
CA GLU A 213 6.44 16.14 11.16
C GLU A 213 6.54 15.46 12.54
N LEU A 214 6.14 14.18 12.64
CA LEU A 214 6.27 13.38 13.86
C LEU A 214 7.69 12.88 14.15
N ARG A 215 8.70 13.12 13.29
CA ARG A 215 10.05 12.52 13.40
C ARG A 215 10.79 12.79 14.71
N HIS A 216 10.48 13.91 15.38
CA HIS A 216 11.07 14.29 16.67
C HIS A 216 10.28 13.76 17.89
N LEU A 217 9.18 13.06 17.64
CA LEU A 217 8.26 12.50 18.65
C LEU A 217 8.16 10.97 18.43
N PRO A 218 9.19 10.18 18.79
CA PRO A 218 9.30 8.78 18.36
C PRO A 218 8.10 7.90 18.78
N GLY A 219 7.52 8.14 19.96
CA GLY A 219 6.30 7.45 20.39
C GLY A 219 5.06 7.77 19.53
N ALA A 220 4.92 9.00 19.05
CA ALA A 220 3.83 9.41 18.17
C ALA A 220 4.04 8.91 16.74
N ALA A 221 5.27 8.97 16.22
CA ALA A 221 5.63 8.40 14.92
C ALA A 221 5.39 6.88 14.90
N GLN A 222 5.78 6.15 15.96
CA GLN A 222 5.52 4.72 16.09
C GLN A 222 4.02 4.41 16.18
N ALA A 223 3.25 5.17 16.98
CA ALA A 223 1.80 4.99 17.08
C ALA A 223 1.10 5.24 15.73
N PHE A 224 1.53 6.25 14.96
CA PHE A 224 1.04 6.50 13.61
C PHE A 224 1.38 5.36 12.65
N ALA A 225 2.62 4.87 12.66
CA ALA A 225 3.04 3.74 11.83
C ALA A 225 2.24 2.45 12.14
N THR A 226 2.02 2.14 13.43
CA THR A 226 1.17 1.01 13.83
C THR A 226 -0.29 1.20 13.43
N ALA A 227 -0.84 2.42 13.53
CA ALA A 227 -2.20 2.71 13.07
C ALA A 227 -2.34 2.57 11.54
N LEU A 228 -1.33 2.98 10.79
CA LEU A 228 -1.24 2.82 9.34
C LEU A 228 -1.20 1.33 8.96
N ASP A 229 -0.31 0.54 9.56
CA ASP A 229 -0.19 -0.91 9.34
C ASP A 229 -1.52 -1.65 9.56
N CYS A 230 -2.16 -1.40 10.71
CA CYS A 230 -3.47 -1.98 11.05
C CYS A 230 -4.59 -1.56 10.07
N SER A 231 -4.60 -0.31 9.62
CA SER A 231 -5.63 0.22 8.72
C SER A 231 -5.47 -0.32 7.30
N VAL A 232 -4.24 -0.37 6.79
CA VAL A 232 -3.90 -0.96 5.49
C VAL A 232 -4.17 -2.47 5.50
N GLY A 233 -3.92 -3.16 6.63
CA GLY A 233 -4.29 -4.56 6.82
C GLY A 233 -5.80 -4.82 6.87
N LEU A 234 -6.59 -3.89 7.41
CA LEU A 234 -8.05 -3.97 7.34
C LEU A 234 -8.55 -3.87 5.90
N LEU A 235 -8.01 -2.94 5.10
CA LEU A 235 -8.33 -2.84 3.68
C LEU A 235 -7.86 -4.09 2.90
N GLY A 236 -6.68 -4.63 3.21
CA GLY A 236 -6.19 -5.88 2.64
C GLY A 236 -7.13 -7.07 2.86
N ARG A 237 -7.75 -7.18 4.04
CA ARG A 237 -8.80 -8.20 4.30
C ARG A 237 -10.06 -7.98 3.46
N ALA A 238 -10.46 -6.73 3.22
CA ALA A 238 -11.62 -6.42 2.38
C ALA A 238 -11.35 -6.70 0.88
N LEU A 239 -10.14 -6.41 0.39
CA LEU A 239 -9.72 -6.69 -0.99
C LEU A 239 -9.70 -8.19 -1.30
N LEU A 240 -9.40 -9.04 -0.30
CA LEU A 240 -9.26 -10.50 -0.44
C LEU A 240 -10.51 -11.30 -0.05
N VAL A 241 -11.68 -10.66 0.09
CA VAL A 241 -12.95 -11.38 0.28
C VAL A 241 -13.15 -12.37 -0.88
N PRO A 242 -13.27 -13.69 -0.63
CA PRO A 242 -13.41 -14.65 -1.71
C PRO A 242 -14.71 -14.42 -2.50
N LEU A 243 -14.58 -14.21 -3.80
CA LEU A 243 -15.73 -14.00 -4.71
C LEU A 243 -16.41 -15.32 -5.11
N GLY A 244 -15.72 -16.44 -4.88
CA GLY A 244 -16.25 -17.79 -4.98
C GLY A 244 -16.35 -18.33 -6.40
N THR A 245 -16.01 -19.60 -6.57
CA THR A 245 -16.64 -20.42 -7.61
C THR A 245 -18.00 -20.85 -7.06
N SER A 246 -19.11 -20.39 -7.64
CA SER A 246 -20.41 -21.00 -7.37
C SER A 246 -20.32 -22.49 -7.66
N GLY A 247 -20.45 -23.33 -6.62
CA GLY A 247 -20.72 -24.74 -6.81
C GLY A 247 -21.97 -24.90 -7.69
N PRO A 248 -22.07 -25.96 -8.52
CA PRO A 248 -23.13 -26.08 -9.51
C PRO A 248 -24.49 -25.91 -8.84
N ARG A 249 -25.20 -24.82 -9.21
CA ARG A 249 -26.53 -24.54 -8.67
C ARG A 249 -27.41 -25.73 -8.99
N HIS A 250 -27.80 -26.47 -7.96
CA HIS A 250 -28.70 -27.61 -8.12
C HIS A 250 -29.97 -27.09 -8.82
N PRO A 251 -30.36 -27.63 -10.00
CA PRO A 251 -31.49 -27.09 -10.74
C PRO A 251 -32.72 -27.10 -9.84
N SER A 252 -33.41 -25.97 -9.81
CA SER A 252 -34.50 -25.69 -8.89
C SER A 252 -35.54 -26.81 -8.94
N GLY A 253 -35.63 -27.56 -7.84
CA GLY A 253 -36.57 -28.67 -7.70
C GLY A 253 -38.00 -28.17 -7.93
N HIS A 254 -38.56 -28.50 -9.09
CA HIS A 254 -39.97 -28.29 -9.41
C HIS A 254 -40.82 -28.94 -8.31
N ARG A 255 -41.37 -28.13 -7.42
CA ARG A 255 -42.37 -28.58 -6.46
C ARG A 255 -43.73 -28.54 -7.17
N PRO A 256 -44.37 -29.68 -7.47
CA PRO A 256 -45.68 -29.66 -8.11
C PRO A 256 -46.69 -28.98 -7.17
N GLY A 257 -47.57 -28.16 -7.76
CA GLY A 257 -48.39 -27.21 -7.02
C GLY A 257 -49.30 -27.88 -5.99
N ARG A 258 -49.41 -27.28 -4.80
CA ARG A 258 -50.46 -27.59 -3.83
C ARG A 258 -51.51 -26.47 -3.87
N ARG A 259 -52.77 -26.87 -4.06
CA ARG A 259 -53.92 -25.97 -4.14
C ARG A 259 -54.06 -25.10 -2.89
N SER A 260 -54.57 -23.90 -3.10
CA SER A 260 -55.02 -22.97 -2.07
C SER A 260 -56.30 -23.48 -1.39
N ASP A 261 -56.28 -23.53 -0.06
CA ASP A 261 -57.46 -23.62 0.80
C ASP A 261 -57.27 -22.59 1.93
N HIS A 262 -58.15 -21.60 1.99
CA HIS A 262 -58.28 -20.67 3.13
C HIS A 262 -59.29 -21.24 4.14
N PRO A 263 -59.01 -21.09 5.44
CA PRO A 263 -60.06 -20.85 6.43
C PRO A 263 -59.88 -19.49 7.12
N THR A 264 -61.00 -18.86 7.45
CA THR A 264 -61.11 -17.61 8.21
C THR A 264 -61.45 -17.89 9.68
N ASP A 265 -60.80 -17.18 10.61
CA ASP A 265 -61.25 -16.90 12.00
C ASP A 265 -60.60 -15.53 12.40
N HIS A 266 -61.20 -14.49 12.99
CA HIS A 266 -62.19 -14.32 14.09
C HIS A 266 -61.54 -14.34 15.50
N TRP A 267 -61.74 -13.37 16.43
CA TRP A 267 -62.37 -12.02 16.41
C TRP A 267 -62.05 -11.25 17.74
N SER A 268 -62.03 -9.89 17.74
CA SER A 268 -62.11 -8.86 18.85
C SER A 268 -60.94 -7.86 18.82
N GLY A 269 -61.04 -6.52 19.03
CA GLY A 269 -61.91 -5.69 19.88
C GLY A 269 -61.17 -5.31 21.18
N ASP A 270 -61.02 -4.06 21.67
CA ASP A 270 -61.56 -2.73 21.29
C ASP A 270 -60.69 -1.59 21.94
N PRO A 271 -60.71 -0.30 21.52
CA PRO A 271 -59.79 0.75 22.00
C PRO A 271 -60.42 1.84 22.91
N THR A 272 -59.63 2.40 23.83
CA THR A 272 -59.91 3.67 24.55
C THR A 272 -58.60 4.43 24.84
N GLY A 273 -58.51 5.76 24.89
CA GLY A 273 -59.49 6.80 24.54
C GLY A 273 -58.94 8.24 24.64
N LEU A 274 -59.46 9.13 23.79
CA LEU A 274 -59.54 10.62 23.80
C LEU A 274 -58.37 11.56 24.21
N ALA A 275 -58.23 12.63 23.41
CA ALA A 275 -57.46 13.86 23.69
C ALA A 275 -58.29 14.93 24.45
N PRO A 276 -57.78 16.17 24.70
CA PRO A 276 -58.00 17.24 23.71
C PRO A 276 -56.95 18.39 23.66
N GLY A 277 -57.02 19.24 22.62
CA GLY A 277 -56.62 20.68 22.68
C GLY A 277 -55.57 21.19 21.67
N GLY A 278 -56.00 22.06 20.74
CA GLY A 278 -55.15 23.03 20.02
C GLY A 278 -55.44 24.47 20.47
N PRO A 279 -55.09 25.55 19.73
CA PRO A 279 -54.48 25.61 18.39
C PRO A 279 -53.23 26.53 18.28
N GLY A 280 -52.57 26.56 17.10
CA GLY A 280 -51.53 27.56 16.79
C GLY A 280 -50.96 27.45 15.36
N THR A 281 -50.98 28.54 14.60
CA THR A 281 -50.68 28.59 13.15
C THR A 281 -49.32 29.22 12.79
N ALA A 282 -48.54 28.61 11.89
CA ALA A 282 -47.75 29.30 10.83
C ALA A 282 -47.00 28.28 9.92
N PRO A 283 -46.76 28.56 8.62
CA PRO A 283 -46.19 27.60 7.66
C PRO A 283 -44.68 27.75 7.38
N ALA A 284 -44.13 26.74 6.69
CA ALA A 284 -42.71 26.58 6.39
C ALA A 284 -42.10 27.59 5.39
N GLY A 285 -40.80 27.86 5.56
CA GLY A 285 -39.98 28.71 4.68
C GLY A 285 -39.51 28.01 3.40
N ARG A 286 -39.15 28.82 2.40
CA ARG A 286 -38.84 28.40 1.02
C ARG A 286 -37.39 27.95 0.82
N LEU A 287 -37.18 27.05 -0.14
CA LEU A 287 -35.97 27.00 -0.97
C LEU A 287 -36.28 27.64 -2.33
N PRO A 288 -35.41 28.49 -2.91
CA PRO A 288 -35.61 29.06 -4.24
C PRO A 288 -35.07 28.15 -5.36
N GLU A 289 -35.84 28.02 -6.45
CA GLU A 289 -35.41 27.36 -7.70
C GLU A 289 -34.35 28.18 -8.45
N ALA A 290 -33.42 27.50 -9.13
CA ALA A 290 -32.61 28.10 -10.19
C ALA A 290 -33.15 27.64 -11.57
N ARG A 291 -33.73 28.59 -12.34
CA ARG A 291 -34.14 28.38 -13.74
C ARG A 291 -33.09 28.90 -14.71
N ASN A 292 -33.12 28.39 -15.94
CA ASN A 292 -31.99 28.39 -16.87
C ASN A 292 -32.26 29.21 -18.15
N ARG A 293 -31.25 30.00 -18.60
CA ARG A 293 -31.04 30.53 -19.99
C ARG A 293 -32.03 31.58 -20.57
N PRO A 294 -31.72 32.24 -21.74
CA PRO A 294 -30.49 32.21 -22.58
C PRO A 294 -29.90 33.56 -23.11
N ALA A 295 -28.64 33.47 -23.59
CA ALA A 295 -28.02 34.10 -24.78
C ALA A 295 -27.93 35.65 -25.02
N GLY A 296 -26.73 36.10 -25.42
CA GLY A 296 -26.52 37.22 -26.36
C GLY A 296 -25.30 38.13 -26.09
N GLY A 297 -24.49 38.43 -27.13
CA GLY A 297 -23.62 39.62 -27.20
C GLY A 297 -22.11 39.40 -27.33
N SER A 298 -21.50 39.98 -28.37
CA SER A 298 -20.08 39.83 -28.77
C SER A 298 -19.29 41.16 -28.78
N ALA A 299 -18.06 41.15 -28.27
CA ALA A 299 -16.91 42.03 -28.62
C ALA A 299 -15.69 41.57 -27.77
N GLY A 300 -14.41 41.71 -28.12
CA GLY A 300 -13.77 42.31 -29.30
C GLY A 300 -12.50 43.11 -28.90
N ALA A 301 -11.40 42.96 -29.66
CA ALA A 301 -10.12 43.73 -29.62
C ALA A 301 -8.97 43.32 -28.65
N ASP A 302 -7.98 42.65 -29.26
CA ASP A 302 -6.52 42.87 -29.27
C ASP A 302 -5.80 43.91 -28.37
N ALA A 303 -4.65 43.50 -27.80
CA ALA A 303 -3.31 44.17 -27.87
C ALA A 303 -2.27 43.34 -27.05
N ARG A 304 -1.37 42.55 -27.65
CA ARG A 304 0.00 42.89 -28.14
C ARG A 304 0.95 43.62 -27.17
N ALA A 305 1.87 42.83 -26.62
CA ALA A 305 3.34 42.98 -26.61
C ALA A 305 4.03 44.28 -26.11
N ALA A 306 5.00 44.09 -25.21
CA ALA A 306 6.23 44.89 -25.12
C ALA A 306 7.39 44.03 -24.57
N GLU A 307 8.52 44.00 -25.29
CA GLU A 307 9.78 43.37 -24.85
C GLU A 307 10.69 44.39 -24.14
N ALA A 308 11.47 43.92 -23.16
CA ALA A 308 12.76 44.45 -22.71
C ALA A 308 13.40 43.40 -21.78
N GLY A 309 14.70 43.18 -21.68
CA GLY A 309 15.87 43.74 -22.38
C GLY A 309 17.13 43.07 -21.76
N ALA A 310 18.18 42.86 -22.54
CA ALA A 310 19.29 41.95 -22.18
C ALA A 310 20.52 42.63 -21.51
N ALA A 311 21.53 41.80 -21.21
CA ALA A 311 22.90 42.07 -20.72
C ALA A 311 23.04 42.25 -19.17
N SER A 312 23.96 41.62 -18.42
CA SER A 312 25.29 40.97 -18.63
C SER A 312 26.47 41.79 -18.08
N ALA A 313 27.48 41.05 -17.59
CA ALA A 313 28.86 41.42 -17.23
C ALA A 313 29.18 41.72 -15.76
N ALA A 314 30.10 40.90 -15.21
CA ALA A 314 30.89 41.18 -14.02
C ALA A 314 32.14 42.02 -14.36
N PRO A 315 32.95 42.38 -13.35
CA PRO A 315 34.39 42.22 -13.52
C PRO A 315 35.04 41.45 -12.36
N ALA A 316 36.09 40.71 -12.69
CA ALA A 316 37.02 40.15 -11.71
C ALA A 316 38.20 41.10 -11.51
N HIS A 317 38.79 41.11 -10.31
CA HIS A 317 40.15 41.59 -10.10
C HIS A 317 40.89 40.67 -9.13
N ALA A 318 42.10 40.28 -9.51
CA ALA A 318 42.95 39.40 -8.72
C ALA A 318 43.86 40.20 -7.78
N GLY A 319 44.20 39.59 -6.64
CA GLY A 319 45.27 40.01 -5.73
C GLY A 319 45.75 38.78 -4.95
N ALA A 320 47.04 38.50 -5.01
CA ALA A 320 47.67 37.32 -4.40
C ALA A 320 48.68 37.73 -3.32
N ALA A 321 49.30 36.73 -2.67
CA ALA A 321 50.30 36.78 -1.59
C ALA A 321 49.74 36.95 -0.15
N ASP A 322 50.34 36.39 0.91
CA ASP A 322 51.27 35.23 1.06
C ASP A 322 51.43 34.92 2.58
N THR A 323 51.83 33.69 2.93
CA THR A 323 52.33 33.22 4.25
C THR A 323 51.47 33.37 5.52
N GLY A 324 51.57 32.38 6.43
CA GLY A 324 51.10 32.57 7.81
C GLY A 324 50.74 31.28 8.58
N THR A 325 51.73 30.43 8.88
CA THR A 325 51.57 29.31 9.82
C THR A 325 51.19 29.78 11.23
N ALA A 326 50.20 29.13 11.85
CA ALA A 326 50.02 29.10 13.30
C ALA A 326 49.53 27.72 13.75
N ASP A 327 50.24 27.13 14.71
CA ASP A 327 50.03 25.83 15.33
C ASP A 327 49.28 26.01 16.67
N ALA A 328 48.34 25.11 17.01
CA ALA A 328 47.72 25.01 18.33
C ALA A 328 46.96 23.69 18.53
N SER A 329 47.56 22.82 19.35
CA SER A 329 47.09 21.53 19.89
C SER A 329 45.72 21.53 20.60
N ALA A 330 44.99 20.39 20.51
CA ALA A 330 44.50 19.54 21.63
C ALA A 330 43.74 18.33 21.00
N ALA A 331 43.89 17.03 21.37
CA ALA A 331 43.86 16.37 22.69
C ALA A 331 42.52 16.59 23.42
N ASP A 332 41.80 15.61 23.98
CA ASP A 332 42.03 14.17 24.18
C ASP A 332 40.67 13.43 24.43
N ALA A 333 40.70 12.10 24.40
CA ALA A 333 39.85 11.08 25.05
C ALA A 333 38.39 11.32 25.51
N GLY A 334 37.60 10.25 25.33
CA GLY A 334 36.64 9.75 26.33
C GLY A 334 35.14 9.94 26.02
N ASP A 335 34.24 9.09 26.51
CA ASP A 335 34.38 7.71 27.02
C ASP A 335 33.01 7.01 26.90
N GLN A 336 32.99 5.68 27.05
CA GLN A 336 31.78 4.87 27.06
C GLN A 336 30.89 5.17 28.27
N ALA A 337 29.57 5.14 28.07
CA ALA A 337 28.59 5.03 29.14
C ALA A 337 27.70 3.80 28.92
N GLN A 338 28.26 2.61 29.22
CA GLN A 338 27.42 1.48 29.60
C GLN A 338 26.98 1.70 31.05
N LEU A 339 25.67 1.71 31.29
CA LEU A 339 25.10 1.59 32.64
C LEU A 339 24.06 0.48 32.62
N GLU A 340 24.44 -0.64 33.21
CA GLU A 340 23.56 -1.77 33.49
C GLU A 340 22.51 -1.37 34.53
N CYS A 341 21.30 -1.90 34.39
CA CYS A 341 20.33 -1.96 35.49
C CYS A 341 19.56 -3.27 35.42
N SER A 342 19.95 -4.24 36.24
CA SER A 342 19.33 -5.57 36.35
C SER A 342 18.72 -5.81 37.73
N GLY A 343 17.40 -6.06 37.78
CA GLY A 343 16.65 -6.58 38.94
C GLY A 343 16.44 -5.60 40.10
N LEU A 344 15.51 -5.79 41.04
CA LEU A 344 14.41 -6.75 41.32
C LEU A 344 13.64 -6.16 42.56
N PRO A 345 12.59 -6.76 43.19
CA PRO A 345 11.78 -7.94 42.85
C PRO A 345 10.25 -7.68 42.87
N SER A 346 9.47 -8.76 42.63
CA SER A 346 8.04 -8.84 42.92
C SER A 346 7.72 -8.94 44.41
N ALA A 347 6.52 -8.49 44.79
CA ALA A 347 5.71 -8.97 45.92
C ALA A 347 4.22 -8.92 45.50
#